data_AF-A0A9D5Z8P8-F1
#
_entry.id   AF-A0A9D5Z8P8-F1
#
_cell.length_a   1.000
_cell.length_b   1.000
_cell.length_c   1.000
_cell.angle_alpha   90.00
_cell.angle_beta   90.00
_cell.angle_gamma   90.00
#
_symmetry.space_group_name_H-M   'P 1'
#
loop_
_entity.id
_entity.type
_entity.pdbx_description
1 polymer ?
#
loop_
_entity_poly.entity_id
_entity_poly.type
_entity_poly.pdbx_seq_one_letter_code
_entity_poly.pdbx_strand_id
1 'polypeptide(L)'
;MAISQSNIVWKKSALISDTVPSQNGGGMSQSTSPDNTKGNTFPTIQNAQRVSGATLHRKFFIKIETANVETLLSPKVFIDSPSAGDDFLTLRYTGSQTDTQESISAARHYGVGILKNAVSQEATQIVITLEHLAAAALQPFKPGDLLRISNQASVSSSGDAEYVTVGSASDAVSYNGSEVTLNISATTLAWGVGGSNPVLVSSCILPGDLAASYASFTVSSTAGTYTDSGNLTPKPIGGVFQTWTLIITNPATGAFRLDGDTLGSGVATGSMGSNFSPINPDTNTPYFTLPAAGWGGSWGLHDSISFTTHPSAIPVWYRLTVPANAASVSASLTGVAIDGESQ
;
A
#
# COMPACT_ATOMS: atom_id res chain seq x y z
N MET A 1 -15.53 -15.41 0.38
CA MET A 1 -14.53 -16.48 0.16
C MET A 1 -13.24 -15.97 0.75
N ALA A 2 -12.45 -16.78 1.47
CA ALA A 2 -11.25 -16.24 2.12
C ALA A 2 -10.26 -15.66 1.09
N ILE A 3 -9.66 -14.51 1.42
CA ILE A 3 -8.59 -13.91 0.62
C ILE A 3 -7.38 -14.83 0.70
N SER A 4 -6.93 -15.36 -0.43
CA SER A 4 -5.74 -16.20 -0.50
C SER A 4 -4.50 -15.37 -0.87
N GLN A 5 -3.31 -15.91 -0.63
CA GLN A 5 -2.05 -15.24 -0.99
C GLN A 5 -2.00 -14.84 -2.47
N SER A 6 -2.58 -15.64 -3.38
CA SER A 6 -2.61 -15.31 -4.82
C SER A 6 -3.48 -14.09 -5.16
N ASN A 7 -4.36 -13.67 -4.25
CA ASN A 7 -5.15 -12.44 -4.42
C ASN A 7 -4.34 -11.19 -4.06
N ILE A 8 -3.20 -11.31 -3.38
CA ILE A 8 -2.38 -10.17 -2.97
C ILE A 8 -1.31 -9.92 -4.03
N VAL A 9 -1.43 -8.81 -4.76
CA VAL A 9 -0.58 -8.51 -5.91
C VAL A 9 0.11 -7.17 -5.73
N TRP A 10 1.44 -7.16 -5.83
CA TRP A 10 2.22 -5.94 -5.91
C TRP A 10 2.16 -5.36 -7.32
N LYS A 11 1.55 -4.19 -7.45
CA LYS A 11 1.46 -3.44 -8.70
C LYS A 11 2.45 -2.27 -8.67
N LYS A 12 3.00 -1.97 -9.83
CA LYS A 12 3.91 -0.83 -10.04
C LYS A 12 3.12 0.47 -10.12
N SER A 13 3.81 1.58 -9.90
CA SER A 13 3.28 2.90 -10.23
C SER A 13 3.43 3.21 -11.71
N ALA A 14 2.71 4.21 -12.21
CA ALA A 14 2.72 4.63 -13.60
C ALA A 14 4.06 5.29 -14.01
N LEU A 15 4.69 6.04 -13.10
CA LEU A 15 5.96 6.70 -13.33
C LEU A 15 7.07 5.93 -12.61
N ILE A 16 8.06 5.45 -13.37
CA ILE A 16 9.26 4.77 -12.86
C ILE A 16 10.45 5.21 -13.70
N SER A 17 11.14 6.27 -13.26
CA SER A 17 12.33 6.81 -13.93
C SER A 17 13.28 7.44 -12.93
N ASP A 18 14.55 7.03 -12.98
CA ASP A 18 15.65 7.64 -12.22
C ASP A 18 16.44 8.68 -13.03
N THR A 19 16.08 8.88 -14.30
CA THR A 19 16.67 9.94 -15.12
C THR A 19 16.32 11.29 -14.52
N VAL A 20 17.32 12.15 -14.30
CA VAL A 20 17.12 13.44 -13.64
C VAL A 20 16.39 14.43 -14.56
N PRO A 21 15.32 15.12 -14.10
CA PRO A 21 14.66 14.98 -12.79
C PRO A 21 13.89 13.68 -12.67
N SER A 22 14.11 12.93 -11.59
CA SER A 22 13.54 11.59 -11.38
C SER A 22 12.01 11.65 -11.28
N GLN A 23 11.33 10.82 -12.07
CA GLN A 23 9.87 10.74 -12.13
C GLN A 23 9.43 9.38 -11.59
N ASN A 24 9.12 9.33 -10.30
CA ASN A 24 8.57 8.13 -9.65
C ASN A 24 7.20 8.43 -9.05
N GLY A 25 6.32 7.43 -8.99
CA GLY A 25 5.00 7.53 -8.39
C GLY A 25 3.88 7.69 -9.41
N GLY A 26 2.87 8.50 -9.08
CA GLY A 26 1.64 8.59 -9.86
C GLY A 26 0.65 7.47 -9.50
N GLY A 27 -0.31 7.26 -10.40
CA GLY A 27 -1.34 6.23 -10.30
C GLY A 27 -0.80 4.80 -10.34
N MET A 28 -1.62 3.85 -9.93
CA MET A 28 -1.33 2.42 -10.04
C MET A 28 -1.35 1.99 -11.51
N SER A 29 -0.32 1.26 -11.95
CA SER A 29 -0.29 0.62 -13.26
C SER A 29 -0.65 -0.86 -13.16
N GLN A 30 -0.91 -1.50 -14.31
CA GLN A 30 -1.23 -2.93 -14.35
C GLN A 30 -0.01 -3.83 -14.24
N SER A 31 1.19 -3.27 -14.48
CA SER A 31 2.44 -4.01 -14.39
C SER A 31 2.63 -4.53 -12.97
N THR A 32 2.71 -5.85 -12.84
CA THR A 32 3.02 -6.49 -11.57
C THR A 32 4.50 -6.34 -11.26
N SER A 33 4.85 -6.47 -9.99
CA SER A 33 6.21 -6.62 -9.51
C SER A 33 6.39 -8.05 -9.03
N PRO A 34 6.84 -8.98 -9.89
CA PRO A 34 7.14 -10.36 -9.48
C PRO A 34 8.12 -10.40 -8.31
N ASP A 35 7.89 -11.34 -7.41
CA ASP A 35 8.79 -11.62 -6.31
C ASP A 35 10.14 -12.19 -6.81
N ASN A 36 11.17 -12.05 -5.99
CA ASN A 36 12.50 -12.63 -6.17
C ASN A 36 13.15 -12.36 -7.55
N THR A 37 12.79 -11.23 -8.17
CA THR A 37 13.32 -10.84 -9.49
C THR A 37 14.28 -9.66 -9.32
N LYS A 38 15.55 -9.88 -9.63
CA LYS A 38 16.60 -8.85 -9.54
C LYS A 38 16.25 -7.65 -10.42
N GLY A 39 16.45 -6.44 -9.89
CA GLY A 39 16.24 -5.20 -10.64
C GLY A 39 14.78 -4.75 -10.74
N ASN A 40 13.84 -5.53 -10.18
CA ASN A 40 12.42 -5.29 -10.36
C ASN A 40 11.88 -4.16 -9.46
N THR A 41 12.40 -4.07 -8.24
CA THR A 41 12.07 -3.00 -7.29
C THR A 41 12.92 -1.77 -7.55
N PHE A 42 14.24 -1.91 -7.40
CA PHE A 42 15.22 -0.87 -7.70
C PHE A 42 16.22 -1.41 -8.75
N PRO A 43 16.74 -0.55 -9.63
CA PRO A 43 17.81 -0.95 -10.54
C PRO A 43 19.07 -1.32 -9.77
N THR A 44 20.03 -1.94 -10.46
CA THR A 44 21.33 -2.22 -9.85
C THR A 44 22.03 -0.91 -9.51
N ILE A 45 22.48 -0.78 -8.25
CA ILE A 45 23.21 0.38 -7.76
C ILE A 45 24.56 0.48 -8.48
N GLN A 46 24.81 1.62 -9.11
CA GLN A 46 26.05 1.90 -9.83
C GLN A 46 27.20 2.22 -8.87
N ASN A 47 28.43 1.95 -9.29
CA ASN A 47 29.61 2.23 -8.46
C ASN A 47 29.71 3.71 -8.06
N ALA A 48 29.39 4.63 -8.97
CA ALA A 48 29.36 6.06 -8.67
C ALA A 48 28.39 6.41 -7.53
N GLN A 49 27.21 5.77 -7.49
CA GLN A 49 26.21 5.95 -6.44
C GLN A 49 26.67 5.37 -5.10
N ARG A 50 27.45 4.29 -5.10
CA ARG A 50 28.07 3.77 -3.86
C ARG A 50 29.12 4.73 -3.31
N VAL A 51 29.93 5.34 -4.18
CA VAL A 51 30.96 6.30 -3.77
C VAL A 51 30.33 7.59 -3.23
N SER A 52 29.39 8.19 -3.96
CA SER A 52 28.77 9.46 -3.56
C SER A 52 27.65 9.33 -2.54
N GLY A 53 27.11 8.13 -2.37
CA GLY A 53 25.79 7.90 -1.78
C GLY A 53 24.67 8.23 -2.77
N ALA A 54 23.50 7.62 -2.54
CA ALA A 54 22.29 7.84 -3.32
C ALA A 54 21.03 7.58 -2.50
N THR A 55 19.92 8.20 -2.90
CA THR A 55 18.58 7.88 -2.40
C THR A 55 17.69 7.63 -3.61
N LEU A 56 17.02 6.48 -3.63
CA LEU A 56 16.08 6.11 -4.68
C LEU A 56 14.70 5.94 -4.08
N HIS A 57 13.68 6.25 -4.87
CA HIS A 57 12.28 6.13 -4.46
C HIS A 57 11.48 5.33 -5.47
N ARG A 58 10.60 4.49 -4.94
CA ARG A 58 9.63 3.73 -5.73
C ARG A 58 8.30 3.73 -5.03
N LYS A 59 7.24 3.79 -5.81
CA LYS A 59 5.88 3.60 -5.30
C LYS A 59 5.35 2.28 -5.82
N PHE A 60 4.85 1.48 -4.90
CA PHE A 60 4.13 0.25 -5.19
C PHE A 60 2.73 0.33 -4.61
N PHE A 61 1.85 -0.51 -5.15
CA PHE A 61 0.50 -0.67 -4.67
C PHE A 61 0.29 -2.14 -4.30
N ILE A 62 -0.06 -2.40 -3.04
CA ILE A 62 -0.45 -3.74 -2.60
C ILE A 62 -1.94 -3.85 -2.87
N LYS A 63 -2.31 -4.52 -3.96
CA LYS A 63 -3.69 -4.64 -4.43
C LYS A 63 -4.27 -6.01 -4.07
N ILE A 64 -5.51 -6.01 -3.60
CA ILE A 64 -6.29 -7.21 -3.32
C ILE A 64 -7.21 -7.48 -4.50
N GLU A 65 -6.85 -8.48 -5.30
CA GLU A 65 -7.55 -8.93 -6.51
C GLU A 65 -8.40 -10.17 -6.20
N THR A 66 -9.59 -9.94 -5.65
CA THR A 66 -10.60 -10.97 -5.37
C THR A 66 -11.75 -10.93 -6.37
N ALA A 67 -12.38 -12.08 -6.59
CA ALA A 67 -13.53 -12.17 -7.51
C ALA A 67 -14.78 -11.47 -6.97
N ASN A 68 -14.95 -11.42 -5.63
CA ASN A 68 -16.02 -10.66 -4.98
C ASN A 68 -15.44 -9.48 -4.20
N VAL A 69 -16.28 -8.78 -3.44
CA VAL A 69 -15.95 -7.55 -2.70
C VAL A 69 -15.45 -7.84 -1.27
N GLU A 70 -14.68 -8.91 -1.09
CA GLU A 70 -14.12 -9.23 0.22
C GLU A 70 -13.20 -8.11 0.75
N THR A 71 -13.26 -7.89 2.07
CA THR A 71 -12.46 -6.90 2.77
C THR A 71 -11.25 -7.58 3.41
N LEU A 72 -10.06 -7.00 3.22
CA LEU A 72 -8.88 -7.34 4.01
C LEU A 72 -8.92 -6.52 5.31
N LEU A 73 -9.13 -7.20 6.43
CA LEU A 73 -9.29 -6.61 7.76
C LEU A 73 -7.95 -6.42 8.44
N SER A 74 -7.78 -5.25 9.08
CA SER A 74 -6.61 -4.86 9.87
C SER A 74 -5.26 -5.19 9.20
N PRO A 75 -5.05 -4.80 7.93
CA PRO A 75 -3.78 -5.05 7.26
C PRO A 75 -2.61 -4.37 7.98
N LYS A 76 -1.45 -5.04 7.95
CA LYS A 76 -0.19 -4.57 8.54
C LYS A 76 0.88 -4.74 7.48
N VAL A 77 1.50 -3.65 7.05
CA VAL A 77 2.59 -3.67 6.07
C VAL A 77 3.91 -3.39 6.77
N PHE A 78 4.93 -4.21 6.53
CA PHE A 78 6.22 -4.10 7.21
C PHE A 78 7.35 -4.68 6.35
N ILE A 79 8.58 -4.31 6.67
CA ILE A 79 9.78 -4.91 6.07
C ILE A 79 10.01 -6.26 6.76
N ASP A 80 10.06 -7.35 6.01
CA ASP A 80 10.25 -8.72 6.55
C ASP A 80 11.64 -9.27 6.28
N SER A 81 12.43 -8.61 5.44
CA SER A 81 13.85 -8.93 5.22
C SER A 81 14.63 -7.64 5.00
N PRO A 82 15.54 -7.24 5.91
CA PRO A 82 16.45 -6.10 5.69
C PRO A 82 17.42 -6.38 4.54
N SER A 83 18.09 -5.33 4.05
CA SER A 83 19.22 -5.47 3.12
C SER A 83 20.37 -6.24 3.77
N ALA A 84 21.12 -6.97 2.95
CA ALA A 84 22.36 -7.63 3.37
C ALA A 84 23.60 -6.72 3.23
N GLY A 85 23.45 -5.51 2.69
CA GLY A 85 24.53 -4.55 2.47
C GLY A 85 24.50 -3.35 3.41
N ASP A 86 25.35 -2.36 3.13
CA ASP A 86 25.36 -1.08 3.86
C ASP A 86 24.20 -0.15 3.47
N ASP A 87 23.49 -0.49 2.40
CA ASP A 87 22.25 0.16 1.99
C ASP A 87 21.07 -0.34 2.83
N PHE A 88 20.05 0.49 3.01
CA PHE A 88 18.89 0.14 3.82
C PHE A 88 17.60 0.64 3.18
N LEU A 89 16.51 -0.09 3.44
CA LEU A 89 15.17 0.27 2.99
C LEU A 89 14.38 0.87 4.14
N THR A 90 13.65 1.95 3.85
CA THR A 90 12.54 2.40 4.70
C THR A 90 11.28 2.48 3.88
N LEU A 91 10.15 2.19 4.52
CA LEU A 91 8.83 2.42 3.94
C LEU A 91 8.33 3.79 4.37
N ARG A 92 7.47 4.37 3.56
CA ARG A 92 6.76 5.61 3.87
C ARG A 92 5.29 5.42 3.54
N TYR A 93 4.45 5.82 4.48
CA TYR A 93 3.01 5.69 4.37
C TYR A 93 2.33 7.02 4.65
N THR A 94 2.23 7.82 3.60
CA THR A 94 1.37 9.02 3.54
C THR A 94 0.95 9.32 2.10
N GLY A 95 1.12 8.37 1.18
CA GLY A 95 0.96 8.62 -0.25
C GLY A 95 -0.48 8.47 -0.71
N SER A 96 -0.99 9.43 -1.48
CA SER A 96 -2.31 9.30 -2.10
C SER A 96 -2.27 8.24 -3.21
N GLN A 97 -3.40 7.95 -3.85
CA GLN A 97 -3.40 7.06 -5.02
C GLN A 97 -2.58 7.62 -6.20
N THR A 98 -2.26 8.91 -6.21
CA THR A 98 -1.70 9.62 -7.39
C THR A 98 -0.44 10.44 -7.11
N ASP A 99 0.02 10.50 -5.86
CA ASP A 99 1.19 11.29 -5.48
C ASP A 99 2.48 10.85 -6.19
N THR A 100 3.37 11.80 -6.42
CA THR A 100 4.69 11.60 -7.04
C THR A 100 5.80 11.85 -6.03
N GLN A 101 7.02 11.43 -6.36
CA GLN A 101 8.20 11.57 -5.50
C GLN A 101 8.47 13.02 -5.07
N GLU A 102 8.07 14.01 -5.87
CA GLU A 102 8.24 15.43 -5.51
C GLU A 102 7.28 15.86 -4.38
N SER A 103 6.13 15.20 -4.26
CA SER A 103 5.06 15.56 -3.33
C SER A 103 5.13 14.86 -1.96
N ILE A 104 6.05 13.91 -1.74
CA ILE A 104 6.10 13.07 -0.52
C ILE A 104 7.00 13.59 0.61
N SER A 105 7.29 14.90 0.64
CA SER A 105 8.31 15.49 1.53
C SER A 105 8.02 15.41 3.03
N ALA A 106 6.78 15.17 3.47
CA ALA A 106 6.37 15.10 4.87
C ALA A 106 6.08 13.68 5.39
N ALA A 107 6.42 12.65 4.62
CA ALA A 107 6.01 11.28 4.91
C ALA A 107 6.83 10.63 6.04
N ARG A 108 6.14 10.08 7.05
CA ARG A 108 6.75 9.30 8.13
C ARG A 108 7.47 8.06 7.59
N HIS A 109 8.64 7.76 8.14
CA HIS A 109 9.39 6.53 7.86
C HIS A 109 8.97 5.37 8.77
N TYR A 110 9.06 4.17 8.21
CA TYR A 110 8.92 2.87 8.85
C TYR A 110 10.11 2.02 8.44
N GLY A 111 10.61 1.17 9.34
CA GLY A 111 11.84 0.42 9.14
C GLY A 111 11.88 -0.89 9.92
N VAL A 112 13.06 -1.50 9.89
CA VAL A 112 13.36 -2.76 10.57
C VAL A 112 14.70 -2.65 11.30
N GLY A 113 14.83 -3.35 12.40
CA GLY A 113 16.10 -3.58 13.10
C GLY A 113 16.21 -5.02 13.58
N ILE A 114 17.42 -5.40 13.97
CA ILE A 114 17.71 -6.72 14.52
C ILE A 114 17.81 -6.60 16.04
N LEU A 115 17.17 -7.50 16.77
CA LEU A 115 17.27 -7.53 18.23
C LEU A 115 18.73 -7.72 18.66
N LYS A 116 19.21 -6.85 19.55
CA LYS A 116 20.60 -6.82 19.99
C LYS A 116 20.93 -7.98 20.94
N ASN A 117 20.05 -8.22 21.91
CA ASN A 117 20.21 -9.25 22.93
C ASN A 117 18.89 -10.00 23.12
N ALA A 118 18.98 -11.30 23.39
CA ALA A 118 17.80 -12.08 23.77
C ALA A 118 17.13 -11.51 25.03
N VAL A 119 15.80 -11.55 25.09
CA VAL A 119 15.02 -11.07 26.22
C VAL A 119 14.06 -12.15 26.73
N SER A 120 13.76 -12.11 28.03
CA SER A 120 12.75 -12.98 28.64
C SER A 120 11.33 -12.57 28.24
N GLN A 121 10.36 -13.44 28.50
CA GLN A 121 8.94 -13.14 28.27
C GLN A 121 8.45 -11.91 29.06
N GLU A 122 9.00 -11.68 30.26
CA GLU A 122 8.63 -10.53 31.11
C GLU A 122 9.34 -9.21 30.73
N ALA A 123 10.04 -9.16 29.60
CA ALA A 123 10.75 -7.96 29.21
C ALA A 123 9.78 -6.84 28.82
N THR A 124 9.99 -5.66 29.39
CA THR A 124 9.26 -4.43 29.07
C THR A 124 10.06 -3.49 28.16
N GLN A 125 11.30 -3.87 27.85
CA GLN A 125 12.20 -3.11 27.00
C GLN A 125 12.98 -4.06 26.10
N ILE A 126 13.11 -3.67 24.83
CA ILE A 126 13.97 -4.32 23.85
C ILE A 126 14.93 -3.31 23.25
N VAL A 127 16.11 -3.78 22.85
CA VAL A 127 17.10 -2.98 22.14
C VAL A 127 17.33 -3.59 20.78
N ILE A 128 17.19 -2.79 19.74
CA ILE A 128 17.41 -3.20 18.34
C ILE A 128 18.56 -2.42 17.73
N THR A 129 19.23 -3.02 16.77
CA THR A 129 20.25 -2.38 15.94
C THR A 129 19.70 -2.21 14.54
N LEU A 130 19.69 -0.98 14.04
CA LEU A 130 19.33 -0.68 12.65
C LEU A 130 20.51 -0.94 11.72
N GLU A 131 20.20 -1.16 10.43
CA GLU A 131 21.20 -1.45 9.38
C GLU A 131 22.28 -0.38 9.25
N HIS A 132 21.94 0.89 9.51
CA HIS A 132 22.88 2.01 9.39
C HIS A 132 22.49 3.19 10.29
N LEU A 133 23.47 4.02 10.71
CA LEU A 133 23.21 5.25 11.49
C LEU A 133 22.24 6.19 10.76
N ALA A 134 22.36 6.28 9.43
CA ALA A 134 21.49 7.11 8.61
C ALA A 134 20.03 6.58 8.57
N ALA A 135 19.80 5.30 8.88
CA ALA A 135 18.46 4.78 9.09
C ALA A 135 17.87 5.31 10.42
N ALA A 136 18.67 5.35 11.48
CA ALA A 136 18.29 5.92 12.78
C ALA A 136 17.91 7.40 12.68
N ALA A 137 18.62 8.16 11.86
CA ALA A 137 18.34 9.59 11.62
C ALA A 137 16.93 9.85 11.02
N LEU A 138 16.31 8.85 10.40
CA LEU A 138 14.95 8.93 9.86
C LEU A 138 13.87 8.61 10.89
N GLN A 139 14.29 8.16 12.07
CA GLN A 139 13.43 7.77 13.18
C GLN A 139 12.27 6.86 12.76
N PRO A 140 12.56 5.65 12.21
CA PRO A 140 11.54 4.74 11.71
C PRO A 140 10.60 4.17 12.79
N PHE A 141 10.98 4.28 14.06
CA PHE A 141 10.21 3.84 15.22
C PHE A 141 9.77 5.06 16.03
N LYS A 142 8.53 5.06 16.51
CA LYS A 142 7.93 6.13 17.31
C LYS A 142 7.09 5.56 18.45
N PRO A 143 6.86 6.35 19.51
CA PRO A 143 5.87 6.01 20.53
C PRO A 143 4.51 5.66 19.93
N GLY A 144 3.87 4.60 20.43
CA GLY A 144 2.57 4.12 19.96
C GLY A 144 2.59 3.24 18.71
N ASP A 145 3.75 2.94 18.13
CA ASP A 145 3.83 2.04 16.98
C ASP A 145 3.44 0.61 17.31
N LEU A 146 2.75 -0.04 16.38
CA LEU A 146 2.69 -1.49 16.36
C LEU A 146 3.99 -2.03 15.73
N LEU A 147 4.62 -2.98 16.41
CA LEU A 147 5.81 -3.68 15.97
C LEU A 147 5.47 -5.13 15.66
N ARG A 148 6.08 -5.67 14.62
CA ARG A 148 6.20 -7.10 14.42
C ARG A 148 7.55 -7.57 14.94
N ILE A 149 7.56 -8.49 15.88
CA ILE A 149 8.77 -9.17 16.38
C ILE A 149 8.73 -10.60 15.84
N SER A 150 9.78 -11.04 15.15
CA SER A 150 9.78 -12.36 14.53
C SER A 150 11.16 -12.96 14.32
N ASN A 151 11.27 -14.29 14.48
CA ASN A 151 12.44 -15.08 14.11
C ASN A 151 12.21 -15.92 12.82
N GLN A 152 11.08 -15.70 12.14
CA GLN A 152 10.73 -16.39 10.90
C GLN A 152 11.57 -15.86 9.75
N ALA A 153 12.02 -16.75 8.86
CA ALA A 153 12.79 -16.38 7.67
C ALA A 153 11.96 -15.59 6.64
N SER A 154 10.65 -15.77 6.64
CA SER A 154 9.65 -15.02 5.86
C SER A 154 8.31 -15.16 6.58
N VAL A 155 7.33 -14.32 6.27
CA VAL A 155 5.98 -14.35 6.89
C VAL A 155 5.23 -15.69 6.74
N SER A 156 5.63 -16.55 5.80
CA SER A 156 5.06 -17.89 5.59
C SER A 156 5.94 -19.02 6.13
N SER A 157 7.10 -18.71 6.70
CA SER A 157 8.04 -19.70 7.23
C SER A 157 7.69 -20.10 8.66
N SER A 158 8.12 -21.30 9.07
CA SER A 158 8.02 -21.70 10.47
C SER A 158 8.87 -20.81 11.37
N GLY A 159 8.43 -20.65 12.61
CA GLY A 159 9.04 -19.80 13.62
C GLY A 159 7.99 -18.99 14.36
N ASP A 160 8.44 -18.19 15.30
CA ASP A 160 7.63 -17.35 16.16
C ASP A 160 7.51 -15.94 15.58
N ALA A 161 6.30 -15.41 15.66
CA ALA A 161 6.01 -14.02 15.34
C ALA A 161 4.93 -13.51 16.29
N GLU A 162 5.08 -12.28 16.77
CA GLU A 162 4.07 -11.61 17.56
C GLU A 162 4.02 -10.12 17.24
N TYR A 163 2.90 -9.49 17.62
CA TYR A 163 2.69 -8.07 17.49
C TYR A 163 2.65 -7.39 18.85
N VAL A 164 3.47 -6.36 19.00
CA VAL A 164 3.65 -5.64 20.27
C VAL A 164 3.59 -4.16 20.03
N THR A 165 2.97 -3.40 20.92
CA THR A 165 2.89 -1.94 20.80
C THR A 165 4.01 -1.28 21.58
N VAL A 166 4.61 -0.23 21.03
CA VAL A 166 5.53 0.66 21.78
C VAL A 166 4.70 1.54 22.71
N GLY A 167 5.19 1.77 23.93
CA GLY A 167 4.56 2.71 24.86
C GLY A 167 4.27 4.07 24.20
N SER A 168 3.20 4.73 24.63
CA SER A 168 2.78 6.02 24.07
C SER A 168 3.53 7.22 24.66
N ALA A 169 4.37 7.01 25.68
CA ALA A 169 5.17 8.06 26.29
C ALA A 169 6.24 8.57 25.32
N SER A 170 6.57 9.87 25.38
CA SER A 170 7.51 10.50 24.44
C SER A 170 8.93 9.92 24.49
N ASP A 171 9.30 9.30 25.62
CA ASP A 171 10.57 8.64 25.87
C ASP A 171 10.52 7.12 25.65
N ALA A 172 9.41 6.59 25.15
CA ALA A 172 9.26 5.16 24.86
C ALA A 172 10.17 4.67 23.72
N VAL A 173 10.73 5.61 22.95
CA VAL A 173 11.74 5.33 21.92
C VAL A 173 12.95 6.23 22.15
N SER A 174 14.12 5.63 22.29
CA SER A 174 15.39 6.35 22.45
C SER A 174 16.42 5.86 21.45
N TYR A 175 17.06 6.79 20.75
CA TYR A 175 18.07 6.52 19.73
C TYR A 175 19.47 6.83 20.27
N ASN A 176 20.39 5.88 20.13
CA ASN A 176 21.81 6.06 20.43
C ASN A 176 22.66 5.47 19.30
N GLY A 177 23.09 6.32 18.36
CA GLY A 177 23.74 5.86 17.13
C GLY A 177 22.76 5.05 16.26
N SER A 178 23.14 3.82 15.90
CA SER A 178 22.27 2.87 15.19
C SER A 178 21.41 2.01 16.12
N GLU A 179 21.60 2.11 17.44
CA GLU A 179 20.82 1.36 18.42
C GLU A 179 19.56 2.13 18.82
N VAL A 180 18.46 1.40 18.96
CA VAL A 180 17.17 1.94 19.38
C VAL A 180 16.68 1.15 20.57
N THR A 181 16.42 1.85 21.66
CA THR A 181 15.76 1.30 22.85
C THR A 181 14.26 1.55 22.73
N LEU A 182 13.47 0.48 22.82
CA LEU A 182 12.02 0.48 22.68
C LEU A 182 11.39 -0.02 23.98
N ASN A 183 10.64 0.85 24.65
CA ASN A 183 9.81 0.46 25.79
C ASN A 183 8.49 -0.07 25.23
N ILE A 184 8.26 -1.37 25.38
CA ILE A 184 7.07 -2.04 24.86
C ILE A 184 5.97 -2.06 25.91
N SER A 185 4.71 -1.96 25.47
CA SER A 185 3.55 -1.92 26.35
C SER A 185 2.99 -3.30 26.69
N ALA A 186 3.60 -4.38 26.20
CA ALA A 186 3.18 -5.74 26.55
C ALA A 186 3.47 -6.02 28.03
N THR A 187 2.53 -6.71 28.67
CA THR A 187 2.72 -7.23 30.03
C THR A 187 3.60 -8.48 30.02
N THR A 188 3.47 -9.30 28.98
CA THR A 188 4.25 -10.52 28.76
C THR A 188 4.34 -10.79 27.25
N LEU A 189 5.55 -11.04 26.74
CA LEU A 189 5.81 -11.47 25.37
C LEU A 189 5.41 -12.94 25.20
N ALA A 190 4.88 -13.30 24.03
CA ALA A 190 4.35 -14.65 23.78
C ALA A 190 5.43 -15.75 23.84
N TRP A 191 6.69 -15.38 23.63
CA TRP A 191 7.84 -16.28 23.67
C TRP A 191 9.07 -15.56 24.21
N GLY A 192 10.08 -16.32 24.63
CA GLY A 192 11.37 -15.73 24.99
C GLY A 192 12.05 -15.25 23.72
N VAL A 193 12.08 -13.94 23.50
CA VAL A 193 12.52 -13.38 22.23
C VAL A 193 14.04 -13.48 22.10
N GLY A 194 14.50 -14.49 21.37
CA GLY A 194 15.90 -14.80 21.09
C GLY A 194 16.06 -16.19 20.45
N GLY A 195 17.26 -16.55 19.99
CA GLY A 195 17.51 -17.88 19.42
C GLY A 195 18.63 -17.92 18.37
N SER A 196 18.69 -19.01 17.61
CA SER A 196 19.70 -19.25 16.57
C SER A 196 19.52 -18.38 15.32
N ASN A 197 18.31 -17.84 15.10
CA ASN A 197 17.99 -16.94 14.00
C ASN A 197 17.97 -15.48 14.48
N PRO A 198 18.39 -14.52 13.64
CA PRO A 198 18.23 -13.11 13.96
C PRO A 198 16.75 -12.80 14.14
N VAL A 199 16.42 -12.11 15.24
CA VAL A 199 15.06 -11.65 15.47
C VAL A 199 14.91 -10.27 14.83
N LEU A 200 13.98 -10.16 13.90
CA LEU A 200 13.62 -8.90 13.25
C LEU A 200 12.52 -8.20 14.03
N VAL A 201 12.68 -6.88 14.19
CA VAL A 201 11.70 -5.99 14.79
C VAL A 201 11.38 -4.91 13.78
N SER A 202 10.15 -4.94 13.26
CA SER A 202 9.72 -4.05 12.18
C SER A 202 8.55 -3.17 12.64
N SER A 203 8.64 -1.86 12.40
CA SER A 203 7.51 -0.94 12.61
C SER A 203 6.45 -1.17 11.53
N CYS A 204 5.20 -1.39 11.92
CA CYS A 204 4.11 -1.67 10.99
C CYS A 204 3.39 -0.41 10.52
N ILE A 205 3.13 -0.35 9.22
CA ILE A 205 2.14 0.53 8.62
C ILE A 205 0.76 -0.09 8.83
N LEU A 206 -0.19 0.71 9.33
CA LEU A 206 -1.58 0.33 9.55
C LEU A 206 -2.48 1.12 8.60
N PRO A 207 -2.84 0.57 7.43
CA PRO A 207 -3.61 1.28 6.42
C PRO A 207 -5.12 1.38 6.72
N GLY A 208 -5.60 0.64 7.72
CA GLY A 208 -7.02 0.40 7.94
C GLY A 208 -7.58 -0.67 7.01
N ASP A 209 -8.83 -1.08 7.24
CA ASP A 209 -9.50 -2.11 6.45
C ASP A 209 -9.55 -1.73 4.97
N LEU A 210 -9.30 -2.72 4.11
CA LEU A 210 -9.10 -2.50 2.69
C LEU A 210 -10.15 -3.25 1.87
N ALA A 211 -11.00 -2.49 1.18
CA ALA A 211 -11.95 -2.99 0.20
C ALA A 211 -12.06 -2.01 -0.98
N ALA A 212 -12.53 -2.51 -2.13
CA ALA A 212 -12.90 -1.65 -3.23
C ALA A 212 -14.12 -0.81 -2.80
N SER A 213 -14.01 0.51 -2.94
CA SER A 213 -14.99 1.45 -2.40
C SER A 213 -15.25 2.59 -3.37
N TYR A 214 -16.24 3.42 -3.06
CA TYR A 214 -16.52 4.64 -3.79
C TYR A 214 -16.76 5.78 -2.80
N ALA A 215 -16.60 7.01 -3.28
CA ALA A 215 -16.86 8.22 -2.50
C ALA A 215 -17.44 9.32 -3.40
N SER A 216 -17.89 10.40 -2.77
CA SER A 216 -18.35 11.62 -3.44
C SER A 216 -19.47 11.39 -4.46
N PHE A 217 -20.39 10.46 -4.18
CA PHE A 217 -21.53 10.21 -5.05
C PHE A 217 -22.46 11.42 -5.09
N THR A 218 -22.72 11.92 -6.29
CA THR A 218 -23.55 13.11 -6.51
C THR A 218 -24.43 12.92 -7.73
N VAL A 219 -25.66 13.41 -7.64
CA VAL A 219 -26.61 13.47 -8.76
C VAL A 219 -26.83 14.94 -9.10
N SER A 220 -26.63 15.30 -10.37
CA SER A 220 -26.98 16.60 -10.92
C SER A 220 -28.18 16.42 -11.84
N SER A 221 -29.38 16.54 -11.25
CA SER A 221 -30.65 16.54 -11.96
C SER A 221 -31.68 17.32 -11.15
N THR A 222 -32.68 17.89 -11.82
CA THR A 222 -33.83 18.53 -11.14
C THR A 222 -34.81 17.51 -10.57
N ALA A 223 -35.01 16.38 -11.26
CA ALA A 223 -36.04 15.40 -10.93
C ALA A 223 -35.57 13.94 -10.99
N GLY A 224 -34.38 13.68 -11.50
CA GLY A 224 -33.76 12.37 -11.56
C GLY A 224 -33.09 12.02 -10.24
N THR A 225 -33.23 10.78 -9.81
CA THR A 225 -32.61 10.27 -8.57
C THR A 225 -31.88 8.96 -8.84
N TYR A 226 -30.78 8.74 -8.16
CA TYR A 226 -30.14 7.43 -8.09
C TYR A 226 -29.86 7.07 -6.63
N THR A 227 -30.32 5.90 -6.19
CA THR A 227 -30.01 5.38 -4.85
C THR A 227 -28.73 4.56 -4.94
N ASP A 228 -27.60 5.14 -4.57
CA ASP A 228 -26.27 4.54 -4.64
C ASP A 228 -26.05 3.42 -3.60
N SER A 229 -26.60 3.59 -2.40
CA SER A 229 -26.51 2.58 -1.34
C SER A 229 -27.08 1.24 -1.82
N GLY A 230 -26.21 0.22 -1.88
CA GLY A 230 -26.54 -1.10 -2.42
C GLY A 230 -26.59 -1.20 -3.95
N ASN A 231 -26.55 -0.09 -4.70
CA ASN A 231 -26.59 -0.07 -6.17
C ASN A 231 -25.35 0.58 -6.81
N LEU A 232 -24.24 0.73 -6.09
CA LEU A 232 -22.94 1.00 -6.69
C LEU A 232 -21.91 0.06 -6.08
N THR A 233 -21.34 -0.80 -6.90
CA THR A 233 -20.38 -1.80 -6.46
C THR A 233 -19.11 -1.75 -7.31
N PRO A 234 -18.07 -1.05 -6.85
CA PRO A 234 -16.72 -1.14 -7.41
C PRO A 234 -16.21 -2.59 -7.39
N LYS A 235 -15.44 -2.99 -8.40
CA LYS A 235 -14.90 -4.36 -8.49
C LYS A 235 -13.43 -4.39 -8.08
N PRO A 236 -12.98 -5.32 -7.21
CA PRO A 236 -11.58 -5.34 -6.77
C PRO A 236 -10.57 -5.57 -7.90
N ILE A 237 -10.88 -6.45 -8.86
CA ILE A 237 -9.98 -6.73 -10.00
C ILE A 237 -9.98 -5.57 -11.00
N GLY A 238 -11.14 -5.19 -11.52
CA GLY A 238 -11.24 -4.21 -12.61
C GLY A 238 -11.27 -2.75 -12.17
N GLY A 239 -11.62 -2.48 -10.91
CA GLY A 239 -11.73 -1.15 -10.33
C GLY A 239 -10.39 -0.44 -10.29
N VAL A 240 -10.44 0.86 -10.57
CA VAL A 240 -9.29 1.77 -10.60
C VAL A 240 -9.61 3.02 -9.77
N PHE A 241 -8.58 3.78 -9.42
CA PHE A 241 -8.79 5.10 -8.83
C PHE A 241 -9.18 6.06 -9.94
N GLN A 242 -10.45 6.48 -9.97
CA GLN A 242 -11.02 7.20 -11.11
C GLN A 242 -12.25 7.98 -10.68
N THR A 243 -12.34 9.23 -11.13
CA THR A 243 -13.57 10.01 -11.02
C THR A 243 -14.40 9.79 -12.28
N TRP A 244 -15.60 9.26 -12.09
CA TRP A 244 -16.54 8.93 -13.15
C TRP A 244 -17.59 10.03 -13.28
N THR A 245 -17.99 10.31 -14.52
CA THR A 245 -19.14 11.16 -14.82
C THR A 245 -20.02 10.46 -15.84
N LEU A 246 -21.20 10.02 -15.40
CA LEU A 246 -22.24 9.51 -16.28
C LEU A 246 -23.10 10.67 -16.75
N ILE A 247 -23.34 10.80 -18.05
CA ILE A 247 -24.11 11.90 -18.65
C ILE A 247 -25.23 11.33 -19.51
N ILE A 248 -26.48 11.73 -19.23
CA ILE A 248 -27.64 11.33 -20.03
C ILE A 248 -27.54 11.93 -21.44
N THR A 249 -27.57 11.08 -22.45
CA THR A 249 -27.45 11.45 -23.87
C THR A 249 -28.75 11.34 -24.64
N ASN A 250 -29.69 10.50 -24.17
CA ASN A 250 -31.05 10.44 -24.72
C ASN A 250 -32.04 10.07 -23.61
N PRO A 251 -32.79 11.03 -23.06
CA PRO A 251 -33.74 10.74 -21.98
C PRO A 251 -34.93 9.88 -22.43
N ALA A 252 -35.30 9.91 -23.72
CA ALA A 252 -36.42 9.11 -24.24
C ALA A 252 -36.13 7.61 -24.25
N THR A 253 -34.87 7.21 -24.44
CA THR A 253 -34.41 5.81 -24.39
C THR A 253 -33.66 5.48 -23.10
N GLY A 254 -33.48 6.47 -22.24
CA GLY A 254 -32.66 6.41 -21.05
C GLY A 254 -31.17 6.17 -21.32
N ALA A 255 -30.68 6.48 -22.52
CA ALA A 255 -29.27 6.26 -22.87
C ALA A 255 -28.36 7.28 -22.20
N PHE A 256 -27.17 6.83 -21.82
CA PHE A 256 -26.11 7.66 -21.24
C PHE A 256 -24.72 7.23 -21.72
N ARG A 257 -23.75 8.13 -21.54
CA ARG A 257 -22.31 7.83 -21.67
C ARG A 257 -21.61 7.90 -20.33
N LEU A 258 -20.50 7.21 -20.19
CA LEU A 258 -19.59 7.27 -19.06
C LEU A 258 -18.28 7.92 -19.49
N ASP A 259 -17.91 8.99 -18.81
CA ASP A 259 -16.63 9.67 -18.94
C ASP A 259 -15.80 9.42 -17.67
N GLY A 260 -14.48 9.45 -17.80
CA GLY A 260 -13.54 9.32 -16.71
C GLY A 260 -12.51 10.45 -16.72
N ASP A 261 -12.11 10.95 -15.54
CA ASP A 261 -11.11 12.02 -15.41
C ASP A 261 -9.76 11.70 -16.08
N THR A 262 -9.17 10.53 -15.81
CA THR A 262 -7.93 10.09 -16.48
C THR A 262 -8.13 9.26 -17.76
N LEU A 263 -9.26 8.56 -17.90
CA LEU A 263 -9.56 7.68 -19.05
C LEU A 263 -10.21 8.40 -20.23
N GLY A 264 -10.65 9.66 -20.06
CA GLY A 264 -11.28 10.45 -21.10
C GLY A 264 -12.78 10.20 -21.27
N SER A 265 -13.36 10.75 -22.34
CA SER A 265 -14.79 10.64 -22.62
C SER A 265 -15.12 9.37 -23.40
N GLY A 266 -16.33 8.83 -23.17
CA GLY A 266 -16.86 7.71 -23.93
C GLY A 266 -16.20 6.38 -23.57
N VAL A 267 -15.78 6.23 -22.31
CA VAL A 267 -15.22 4.96 -21.78
C VAL A 267 -16.21 3.81 -22.01
N ALA A 268 -17.51 4.08 -21.84
CA ALA A 268 -18.59 3.16 -22.15
C ALA A 268 -19.91 3.91 -22.35
N THR A 269 -20.92 3.20 -22.87
CA THR A 269 -22.30 3.67 -22.98
C THR A 269 -23.26 2.68 -22.33
N GLY A 270 -24.36 3.17 -21.77
CA GLY A 270 -25.37 2.33 -21.12
C GLY A 270 -26.78 2.90 -21.24
N SER A 271 -27.71 2.25 -20.56
CA SER A 271 -29.11 2.69 -20.46
C SER A 271 -29.60 2.53 -19.02
N MET A 272 -30.49 3.42 -18.58
CA MET A 272 -31.14 3.34 -17.26
C MET A 272 -31.98 2.06 -17.10
N GLY A 273 -32.40 1.44 -18.22
CA GLY A 273 -33.25 0.24 -18.22
C GLY A 273 -32.50 -1.08 -17.97
N SER A 274 -31.17 -1.08 -17.81
CA SER A 274 -30.39 -2.31 -17.59
C SER A 274 -29.22 -2.07 -16.64
N ASN A 275 -28.71 -3.17 -16.05
CA ASN A 275 -27.52 -3.10 -15.22
C ASN A 275 -26.33 -2.67 -16.08
N PHE A 276 -25.61 -1.65 -15.61
CA PHE A 276 -24.44 -1.13 -16.29
C PHE A 276 -23.17 -1.60 -15.59
N SER A 277 -22.28 -2.27 -16.33
CA SER A 277 -21.02 -2.83 -15.80
C SER A 277 -19.91 -2.63 -16.85
N PRO A 278 -19.36 -1.41 -16.96
CA PRO A 278 -18.36 -1.08 -17.99
C PRO A 278 -17.09 -1.91 -17.79
N ILE A 279 -16.63 -2.59 -18.84
CA ILE A 279 -15.48 -3.49 -18.80
C ILE A 279 -14.18 -2.71 -18.81
N ASN A 280 -13.28 -3.05 -17.88
CA ASN A 280 -11.89 -2.64 -17.93
C ASN A 280 -11.13 -3.53 -18.93
N PRO A 281 -10.64 -2.99 -20.06
CA PRO A 281 -9.96 -3.79 -21.10
C PRO A 281 -8.66 -4.42 -20.61
N ASP A 282 -8.02 -3.87 -19.57
CA ASP A 282 -6.77 -4.41 -19.03
C ASP A 282 -6.96 -5.72 -18.27
N THR A 283 -8.14 -5.90 -17.66
CA THR A 283 -8.44 -7.03 -16.77
C THR A 283 -9.56 -7.92 -17.27
N ASN A 284 -10.31 -7.48 -18.28
CA ASN A 284 -11.55 -8.11 -18.74
C ASN A 284 -12.61 -8.28 -17.65
N THR A 285 -12.54 -7.46 -16.59
CA THR A 285 -13.55 -7.41 -15.52
C THR A 285 -14.14 -6.00 -15.43
N PRO A 286 -15.38 -5.82 -14.96
CA PRO A 286 -15.97 -4.49 -14.86
C PRO A 286 -15.19 -3.56 -13.93
N TYR A 287 -15.19 -2.25 -14.19
CA TYR A 287 -14.69 -1.26 -13.23
C TYR A 287 -15.56 -1.22 -11.96
N PHE A 288 -16.88 -1.20 -12.17
CA PHE A 288 -17.92 -1.17 -11.16
C PHE A 288 -19.22 -1.71 -11.77
N THR A 289 -20.24 -1.89 -10.95
CA THR A 289 -21.61 -2.22 -11.38
C THR A 289 -22.59 -1.19 -10.83
N LEU A 290 -23.47 -0.67 -11.70
CA LEU A 290 -24.64 0.15 -11.39
C LEU A 290 -25.91 -0.61 -11.82
N PRO A 291 -26.67 -1.21 -10.89
CA PRO A 291 -27.94 -1.85 -11.20
C PRO A 291 -29.00 -0.87 -11.73
N ALA A 292 -29.90 -1.38 -12.58
CA ALA A 292 -31.04 -0.62 -13.08
C ALA A 292 -31.99 -0.18 -11.95
N ALA A 293 -32.06 -0.98 -10.88
CA ALA A 293 -32.93 -0.73 -9.73
C ALA A 293 -32.58 0.55 -8.94
N GLY A 294 -31.38 1.10 -9.11
CA GLY A 294 -31.00 2.35 -8.47
C GLY A 294 -31.66 3.59 -9.08
N TRP A 295 -32.11 3.52 -10.34
CA TRP A 295 -32.70 4.65 -11.05
C TRP A 295 -34.12 4.96 -10.56
N GLY A 296 -34.40 6.26 -10.40
CA GLY A 296 -35.74 6.78 -10.12
C GLY A 296 -35.93 8.18 -10.70
N GLY A 297 -37.16 8.68 -10.59
CA GLY A 297 -37.51 10.02 -11.04
C GLY A 297 -37.52 10.18 -12.57
N SER A 298 -37.32 11.41 -13.04
CA SER A 298 -37.30 11.76 -14.48
C SER A 298 -36.01 12.50 -14.81
N TRP A 299 -35.30 12.01 -15.83
CA TRP A 299 -33.99 12.50 -16.21
C TRP A 299 -34.05 13.32 -17.50
N GLY A 300 -33.41 14.48 -17.49
CA GLY A 300 -33.23 15.36 -18.63
C GLY A 300 -31.96 15.06 -19.42
N LEU A 301 -31.86 15.65 -20.61
CA LEU A 301 -30.62 15.62 -21.39
C LEU A 301 -29.50 16.35 -20.63
N HIS A 302 -28.32 15.75 -20.54
CA HIS A 302 -27.15 16.24 -19.78
C HIS A 302 -27.26 16.23 -18.26
N ASP A 303 -28.34 15.72 -17.68
CA ASP A 303 -28.31 15.33 -16.27
C ASP A 303 -27.19 14.30 -16.06
N SER A 304 -26.62 14.29 -14.85
CA SER A 304 -25.42 13.50 -14.60
C SER A 304 -25.34 12.89 -13.21
N ILE A 305 -24.50 11.86 -13.12
CA ILE A 305 -24.07 11.25 -11.87
C ILE A 305 -22.55 11.32 -11.84
N SER A 306 -21.96 11.73 -10.72
CA SER A 306 -20.51 11.68 -10.50
C SER A 306 -20.15 10.99 -9.20
N PHE A 307 -19.08 10.20 -9.23
CA PHE A 307 -18.51 9.50 -8.07
C PHE A 307 -17.06 9.12 -8.34
N THR A 308 -16.29 8.88 -7.28
CA THR A 308 -14.90 8.42 -7.38
C THR A 308 -14.78 6.99 -6.88
N THR A 309 -14.29 6.08 -7.72
CA THR A 309 -13.94 4.71 -7.28
C THR A 309 -12.56 4.70 -6.66
N HIS A 310 -12.39 3.90 -5.61
CA HIS A 310 -11.13 3.62 -4.95
C HIS A 310 -10.86 2.11 -5.04
N PRO A 311 -9.72 1.69 -5.62
CA PRO A 311 -9.37 0.28 -5.66
C PRO A 311 -9.01 -0.23 -4.27
N SER A 312 -9.11 -1.54 -4.06
CA SER A 312 -8.58 -2.25 -2.89
C SER A 312 -7.04 -2.30 -2.94
N ALA A 313 -6.39 -1.14 -2.94
CA ALA A 313 -4.94 -1.02 -3.10
C ALA A 313 -4.31 -0.06 -2.08
N ILE A 314 -3.27 -0.52 -1.39
CA ILE A 314 -2.48 0.28 -0.43
C ILE A 314 -1.28 0.90 -1.17
N PRO A 315 -1.22 2.22 -1.36
CA PRO A 315 -0.04 2.89 -1.90
C PRO A 315 1.07 2.93 -0.83
N VAL A 316 2.24 2.38 -1.15
CA VAL A 316 3.40 2.35 -0.26
C VAL A 316 4.62 2.88 -0.99
N TRP A 317 5.30 3.83 -0.34
CA TRP A 317 6.55 4.39 -0.85
C TRP A 317 7.75 3.66 -0.26
N TYR A 318 8.63 3.23 -1.13
CA TYR A 318 9.85 2.52 -0.83
C TYR A 318 10.98 3.53 -1.01
N ARG A 319 11.80 3.69 0.02
CA ARG A 319 13.01 4.51 -0.03
C ARG A 319 14.22 3.62 0.22
N LEU A 320 14.99 3.40 -0.83
CA LEU A 320 16.31 2.80 -0.72
C LEU A 320 17.33 3.90 -0.49
N THR A 321 18.12 3.77 0.57
CA THR A 321 19.22 4.70 0.87
C THR A 321 20.53 3.94 0.78
N VAL A 322 21.43 4.43 -0.06
CA VAL A 322 22.80 3.94 -0.21
C VAL A 322 23.72 4.98 0.42
N PRO A 323 24.33 4.72 1.59
CA PRO A 323 25.32 5.61 2.17
C PRO A 323 26.54 5.82 1.26
N ALA A 324 27.24 6.94 1.45
CA ALA A 324 28.51 7.15 0.77
C ALA A 324 29.55 6.13 1.23
N ASN A 325 30.34 5.62 0.27
CA ASN A 325 31.29 4.51 0.44
C ASN A 325 30.65 3.18 0.82
N ALA A 326 29.37 2.96 0.51
CA ALA A 326 28.70 1.68 0.74
C ALA A 326 29.41 0.53 0.01
N ALA A 327 29.65 -0.58 0.71
CA ALA A 327 30.24 -1.78 0.13
C ALA A 327 29.36 -2.35 -1.00
N SER A 328 30.00 -3.05 -1.95
CA SER A 328 29.27 -3.81 -2.96
C SER A 328 28.91 -5.19 -2.41
N VAL A 329 27.64 -5.56 -2.51
CA VAL A 329 27.15 -6.91 -2.19
C VAL A 329 26.68 -7.61 -3.46
N SER A 330 26.97 -8.91 -3.59
CA SER A 330 26.67 -9.73 -4.77
C SER A 330 25.16 -9.97 -4.96
N ALA A 331 24.43 -10.02 -3.84
CA ALA A 331 22.97 -10.04 -3.77
C ALA A 331 22.53 -9.30 -2.51
N SER A 332 21.59 -8.37 -2.67
CA SER A 332 20.79 -7.88 -1.56
C SER A 332 19.33 -8.20 -1.88
N LEU A 333 18.69 -8.95 -1.00
CA LEU A 333 17.26 -9.21 -1.05
C LEU A 333 16.65 -8.42 0.09
N THR A 334 15.77 -7.49 -0.24
CA THR A 334 14.97 -6.76 0.75
C THR A 334 13.51 -7.08 0.48
N GLY A 335 12.82 -7.53 1.53
CA GLY A 335 11.45 -7.99 1.49
C GLY A 335 10.51 -7.01 2.16
N VAL A 336 9.29 -6.90 1.61
CA VAL A 336 8.18 -6.22 2.25
C VAL A 336 7.00 -7.18 2.22
N ALA A 337 6.35 -7.34 3.37
CA ALA A 337 5.21 -8.22 3.51
C ALA A 337 3.97 -7.47 4.00
N ILE A 338 2.83 -8.13 3.83
CA ILE A 338 1.55 -7.72 4.40
C ILE A 338 0.97 -8.90 5.19
N ASP A 339 0.37 -8.58 6.33
CA ASP A 339 -0.43 -9.51 7.13
C ASP A 339 -1.81 -8.90 7.36
N GLY A 340 -2.85 -9.73 7.46
CA GLY A 340 -4.23 -9.30 7.64
C GLY A 340 -5.21 -10.48 7.60
N GLU A 341 -6.45 -10.24 7.98
CA GLU A 341 -7.49 -11.27 8.03
C GLU A 341 -8.52 -11.06 6.93
N SER A 342 -9.10 -12.13 6.40
CA SER A 342 -10.20 -12.03 5.43
C SER A 342 -11.54 -11.99 6.13
N GLN A 343 -12.44 -11.10 5.70
CA GLN A 343 -13.86 -11.11 6.08
C GLN A 343 -14.65 -12.23 5.38
#